data_AF-A0A6P0IUX5-F1
#
_entry.id   AF-A0A6P0IUX5-F1
#
_cell.length_a   1.000
_cell.length_b   1.000
_cell.length_c   1.000
_cell.angle_alpha   90.00
_cell.angle_beta   90.00
_cell.angle_gamma   90.00
#
_symmetry.space_group_name_H-M   'P 1'
#
loop_
_entity.id
_entity.type
_entity.pdbx_description
1 polymer ?
#
loop_
_entity_poly.entity_id
_entity_poly.type
_entity_poly.pdbx_seq_one_letter_code
_entity_poly.pdbx_strand_id
1 'polypeptide(L)' 'MKKYIPLLGRICLCAIFIKSGIDKLFNPTYTQQLMESKGVPGILIIPTIIILLGGGLSVLLGYKARWGALALIGFLIPT' A
#
# COMPACT_ATOMS: atom_id res chain seq x y z
N MET A 1 -18.07 -10.27 21.75
CA MET A 1 -17.06 -9.19 21.66
C MET A 1 -15.90 -9.47 20.67
N LYS A 2 -15.52 -10.72 20.37
CA LYS A 2 -14.37 -11.06 19.50
C LYS A 2 -14.53 -10.75 17.99
N LYS A 3 -15.70 -10.32 17.51
CA LYS A 3 -16.03 -10.19 16.08
C LYS A 3 -15.63 -8.84 15.47
N TYR A 4 -15.49 -7.79 16.28
CA TYR A 4 -15.20 -6.42 15.81
C TYR A 4 -13.70 -6.09 15.79
N ILE A 5 -12.92 -6.68 16.70
CA ILE A 5 -11.45 -6.54 16.76
C ILE A 5 -10.77 -6.84 15.41
N PRO A 6 -11.05 -7.97 14.72
CA PRO A 6 -10.43 -8.24 13.42
C PRO A 6 -10.89 -7.28 12.32
N LEU A 7 -12.11 -6.72 12.43
CA LEU A 7 -12.61 -5.72 11.48
C LEU A 7 -11.88 -4.39 11.64
N LEU A 8 -11.71 -3.94 12.89
CA LEU A 8 -10.99 -2.72 13.23
C LEU A 8 -9.52 -2.82 12.83
N GLY A 9 -8.88 -3.96 13.10
CA GLY A 9 -7.49 -4.22 12.71
C GLY A 9 -7.27 -4.16 11.20
N ARG A 10 -8.21 -4.69 10.40
CA ARG A 10 -8.18 -4.55 8.93
C ARG A 10 -8.26 -3.09 8.49
N ILE A 11 -9.20 -2.33 9.06
CA ILE A 11 -9.38 -0.91 8.69
C ILE A 11 -8.12 -0.12 9.02
N CYS A 12 -7.55 -0.28 10.22
CA CYS A 12 -6.32 0.40 10.62
C CYS A 12 -5.13 0.03 9.70
N LEU A 13 -4.96 -1.26 9.39
CA LEU A 13 -3.92 -1.70 8.47
C LEU A 13 -4.09 -1.09 7.07
N CYS A 14 -5.28 -1.20 6.49
CA CYS A 14 -5.56 -0.65 5.16
C CYS A 14 -5.39 0.87 5.11
N ALA A 15 -5.79 1.58 6.17
CA ALA A 15 -5.66 3.03 6.23
C ALA A 15 -4.19 3.49 6.11
N ILE A 16 -3.24 2.74 6.67
CA ILE A 16 -1.80 3.04 6.54
C ILE A 16 -1.35 2.92 5.08
N PHE A 17 -1.75 1.85 4.39
CA PHE A 17 -1.40 1.64 2.97
C PHE A 17 -2.06 2.67 2.06
N ILE A 18 -3.34 2.99 2.28
CA ILE A 18 -4.06 3.99 1.48
C ILE A 18 -3.43 5.36 1.70
N LYS A 19 -3.18 5.76 2.96
CA LYS A 19 -2.52 7.03 3.27
C LYS A 19 -1.15 7.12 2.60
N SER A 20 -0.35 6.06 2.70
CA SER A 20 0.97 5.99 2.05
C SER A 20 0.88 6.08 0.52
N GLY A 21 -0.13 5.45 -0.09
CA GLY A 21 -0.41 5.57 -1.53
C GLY A 21 -0.81 7.00 -1.95
N ILE A 22 -1.65 7.68 -1.15
CA ILE A 22 -2.02 9.08 -1.37
C ILE A 22 -0.81 10.00 -1.22
N ASP A 23 0.00 9.81 -0.18
CA ASP A 23 1.21 10.62 0.06
C ASP A 23 2.18 10.49 -1.13
N LYS A 24 2.33 9.28 -1.69
CA LYS A 24 3.12 9.03 -2.91
C LYS A 24 2.52 9.65 -4.17
N LEU A 25 1.20 9.81 -4.24
CA LEU A 25 0.49 10.47 -5.34
C LEU A 25 0.65 12.00 -5.29
N PHE A 26 0.62 12.58 -4.09
CA PHE A 26 0.78 14.03 -3.89
C PHE A 26 2.24 14.48 -3.89
N ASN A 27 3.17 13.62 -3.44
CA ASN A 27 4.60 13.91 -3.41
C ASN A 27 5.41 12.85 -4.18
N PRO A 28 5.17 12.69 -5.49
CA PRO A 28 5.86 11.69 -6.30
C PRO A 28 7.35 12.01 -6.39
N THR A 29 7.74 13.28 -6.53
CA THR A 29 9.14 13.72 -6.67
C THR A 29 9.97 13.42 -5.44
N TYR A 30 9.43 13.71 -4.24
CA TYR A 30 10.10 13.39 -2.98
C TYR A 30 10.29 11.87 -2.81
N THR A 31 9.26 11.10 -3.17
CA THR A 31 9.33 9.64 -3.12
C THR A 31 10.31 9.08 -4.15
N GLN A 32 10.38 9.67 -5.35
CA GLN A 32 11.30 9.28 -6.43
C GLN A 32 12.74 9.46 -5.96
N GLN A 33 13.08 10.63 -5.40
CA GLN A 33 14.40 10.90 -4.85
C GLN A 33 14.77 9.92 -3.72
N LEU A 34 13.82 9.61 -2.84
CA LEU A 34 14.04 8.62 -1.77
C LEU A 34 14.28 7.21 -2.34
N MET A 35 13.56 6.82 -3.39
CA MET A 35 13.74 5.52 -4.04
C MET A 35 15.08 5.44 -4.78
N GLU A 36 15.44 6.48 -5.52
CA GLU A 36 16.73 6.59 -6.20
C GLU A 36 17.90 6.57 -5.21
N SER A 37 17.77 7.25 -4.06
CA SER A 37 18.78 7.18 -2.98
C SER A 37 18.93 5.78 -2.38
N LYS A 38 17.92 4.93 -2.54
CA LYS A 38 17.91 3.53 -2.09
C LYS A 38 18.22 2.54 -3.22
N GLY A 39 18.66 3.03 -4.38
CA GLY A 39 18.97 2.18 -5.54
C GLY A 39 17.75 1.60 -6.26
N VAL A 40 16.54 2.07 -5.94
CA VAL A 40 15.30 1.63 -6.59
C VAL A 40 14.92 2.62 -7.69
N PRO A 41 14.72 2.18 -8.94
CA PRO A 41 14.38 3.09 -10.03
C PRO A 41 13.07 3.86 -9.76
N GLY A 42 13.10 5.18 -9.92
CA GLY A 42 11.93 6.06 -9.72
C GLY A 42 10.73 5.77 -10.64
N ILE A 43 10.90 4.95 -11.69
CA ILE A 43 9.83 4.50 -12.57
C ILE A 43 8.83 3.58 -11.84
N LEU A 44 9.26 2.90 -10.76
CA LEU A 44 8.41 2.00 -9.99
C LEU A 44 7.38 2.73 -9.11
N ILE A 45 7.37 4.06 -9.05
CA ILE A 45 6.40 4.80 -8.24
C ILE A 45 4.97 4.63 -8.71
N ILE A 46 4.74 4.63 -10.02
CA ILE A 46 3.40 4.44 -10.59
C ILE A 46 2.82 3.06 -10.21
N PRO A 47 3.50 1.93 -10.47
CA PRO A 47 2.99 0.62 -10.06
C PRO A 47 2.90 0.50 -8.54
N THR A 48 3.81 1.11 -7.79
CA THR A 48 3.74 1.16 -6.31
C THR A 48 2.45 1.83 -5.83
N ILE A 49 2.10 3.00 -6.36
CA ILE A 49 0.87 3.72 -5.99
C ILE A 49 -0.35 2.88 -6.31
N ILE A 50 -0.40 2.27 -7.50
CA ILE A 50 -1.50 1.40 -7.92
C ILE A 50 -1.65 0.21 -6.96
N ILE A 51 -0.54 -0.41 -6.54
CA ILE A 51 -0.55 -1.52 -5.59
C ILE A 51 -0.98 -1.08 -4.19
N LEU A 52 -0.48 0.05 -3.67
CA LEU A 52 -0.88 0.53 -2.34
C LEU A 52 -2.34 0.96 -2.28
N LEU A 53 -2.80 1.75 -3.26
CA LEU A 53 -4.18 2.22 -3.30
C LEU A 53 -5.13 1.09 -3.67
N GLY A 54 -4.85 0.35 -4.75
CA GLY A 54 -5.68 -0.75 -5.21
C GLY A 54 -5.71 -1.93 -4.24
N GLY A 55 -4.54 -2.32 -3.71
CA GLY A 55 -4.42 -3.36 -2.68
C GLY A 55 -5.06 -2.94 -1.35
N GLY A 56 -4.82 -1.71 -0.91
CA GLY A 56 -5.44 -1.15 0.30
C GLY A 56 -6.97 -1.08 0.22
N LEU A 57 -7.53 -0.57 -0.90
CA LEU A 57 -8.98 -0.56 -1.13
C LEU A 57 -9.56 -1.97 -1.25
N SER A 58 -8.87 -2.88 -1.96
CA SER A 58 -9.31 -4.28 -2.11
C SER A 58 -9.42 -5.00 -0.77
N VAL A 59 -8.45 -4.81 0.13
CA VAL A 59 -8.49 -5.39 1.47
C VAL A 59 -9.54 -4.71 2.35
N LEU A 60 -9.69 -3.38 2.24
CA LEU A 60 -10.66 -2.59 3.01
C LEU A 60 -12.12 -2.94 2.65
N LEU A 61 -12.45 -2.94 1.36
CA LEU A 61 -13.77 -3.27 0.85
C LEU A 61 -14.09 -4.78 0.94
N GLY A 62 -13.10 -5.61 1.28
CA GLY A 62 -13.22 -7.07 1.28
C GLY A 62 -13.30 -7.69 -0.12
N TYR A 63 -13.27 -6.89 -1.18
CA TYR A 63 -13.34 -7.34 -2.56
C TYR A 63 -11.99 -7.92 -2.99
N LYS A 64 -11.90 -9.25 -3.14
CA LYS A 64 -10.64 -9.97 -3.43
C LYS A 64 -9.48 -9.62 -2.48
N ALA A 65 -9.78 -9.41 -1.20
CA ALA A 65 -8.79 -9.05 -0.17
C ALA A 65 -7.53 -9.95 -0.14
N ARG A 66 -7.63 -11.23 -0.52
CA ARG A 66 -6.46 -12.13 -0.62
C ARG A 66 -5.44 -11.64 -1.67
N TRP A 67 -5.92 -11.17 -2.82
CA TRP A 67 -5.07 -10.66 -3.90
C TRP A 67 -4.51 -9.28 -3.56
N GLY A 68 -5.32 -8.40 -2.96
CA GLY A 68 -4.84 -7.11 -2.46
C GLY A 68 -3.76 -7.27 -1.38
N ALA A 69 -3.95 -8.21 -0.45
CA ALA A 69 -2.96 -8.52 0.58
C ALA A 69 -1.67 -9.12 -0.02
N LEU A 70 -1.77 -10.01 -1.01
CA LEU A 70 -0.60 -10.54 -1.73
C LEU A 70 0.20 -9.44 -2.41
N ALA A 71 -0.47 -8.48 -3.05
CA ALA A 71 0.20 -7.35 -3.69
C ALA A 71 0.89 -6.44 -2.66
N LEU A 72 0.23 -6.14 -1.53
CA LEU A 72 0.82 -5.35 -0.44
C LEU A 72 2.00 -6.07 0.21
N ILE A 73 1.92 -7.39 0.41
CA ILE A 73 3.02 -8.21 0.94
C ILE A 73 4.20 -8.19 -0.04
N GLY A 74 3.94 -8.36 -1.34
CA GLY A 74 4.97 -8.26 -2.38
C GLY A 74 5.71 -6.92 -2.35
N PHE A 75 4.99 -5.82 -2.11
CA PHE A 75 5.61 -4.50 -1.94
C PHE A 75 6.41 -4.35 -0.63
N LEU A 76 5.99 -5.04 0.43
CA LEU A 76 6.62 -4.93 1.76
C LEU A 76 7.92 -5.77 1.86
N ILE A 77 8.08 -6.79 1.02
CA ILE A 77 9.28 -7.61 1.00
C ILE A 77 10.45 -6.74 0.51
N PRO A 78 11.46 -6.48 1.37
CA PRO A 78 12.66 -5.79 0.93
C PRO A 78 13.47 -6.72 0.01
N THR A 79 13.71 -6.28 -1.22
CA THR A 79 14.74 -6.81 -2.13
C THR A 79 15.88 -5.82 -2.18
#